data_AF-A0A9P4W7V7-F1
#
_entry.id   AF-A0A9P4W7V7-F1
#
_cell.length_a   1.000
_cell.length_b   1.000
_cell.length_c   1.000
_cell.angle_alpha   90.00
_cell.angle_beta   90.00
_cell.angle_gamma   90.00
#
_symmetry.space_group_name_H-M   'P 1'
#
loop_
_entity.id
_entity.type
_entity.pdbx_description
1 polymer ?
#
loop_
_entity_poly.entity_id
_entity_poly.type
_entity_poly.pdbx_seq_one_letter_code
_entity_poly.pdbx_strand_id
1 'polypeptide(L)'
;MLVLLPNWFKNKALCARFLNNNLKANVHFAILEEHRHLQFGSDHERERARKLLADEYRTTMRKVWPEWNRKQHTVPANWNSQAIGMDGFLPDDVSDTDYRTVPNVLIRDLAVGVKKMPEGASAADLTRAVLFALQNEQEFRFPEDLPTVLDFIGHTRLTADHTDRALIRTYTHPKRVVYVANQVARQQSNEDSKANKVLTPQRMESHLGHDRITSQTVTPLRNDSPSIVGDQQAWGQSLAQNAPQNTGAVQGVGTVTIKTESTQVDRSMEEMENLIREHLTPASDQAQTPLALTSTGRYPPGHPLRECVEGSMSYDTSPLARAARFAQRPDQLETAWNVEHTLFLNQVLDAAQAEYSESLFQDFEDYV
;
A
#
# COMPACT_ATOMS: atom_id res chain seq x y z
N MET A 1 -2.97 0.84 -7.19
CA MET A 1 -2.75 2.22 -6.71
C MET A 1 -1.29 2.53 -6.40
N LEU A 2 -0.65 1.84 -5.44
CA LEU A 2 0.75 2.09 -5.02
C LEU A 2 1.78 2.12 -6.17
N VAL A 3 1.55 1.32 -7.22
CA VAL A 3 2.44 1.27 -8.38
C VAL A 3 2.36 2.54 -9.23
N LEU A 4 1.15 3.04 -9.49
CA LEU A 4 0.92 4.19 -10.39
C LEU A 4 1.02 5.52 -9.64
N LEU A 5 0.74 5.51 -8.33
CA LEU A 5 0.65 6.69 -7.48
C LEU A 5 1.47 6.46 -6.21
N PRO A 6 2.82 6.43 -6.33
CA PRO A 6 3.71 5.95 -5.27
C PRO A 6 3.72 6.83 -4.02
N ASN A 7 3.30 8.09 -4.12
CA ASN A 7 3.28 9.04 -2.98
C ASN A 7 1.94 9.09 -2.24
N TRP A 8 0.91 8.36 -2.68
CA TRP A 8 -0.43 8.45 -2.09
C TRP A 8 -0.52 7.93 -0.66
N PHE A 9 0.42 7.08 -0.22
CA PHE A 9 0.47 6.63 1.18
C PHE A 9 0.81 7.75 2.17
N LYS A 10 1.22 8.94 1.70
CA LYS A 10 1.45 10.11 2.54
C LYS A 10 0.14 10.75 3.01
N ASN A 11 -0.96 10.50 2.29
CA ASN A 11 -2.30 10.88 2.73
C ASN A 11 -2.68 10.07 3.98
N LYS A 12 -3.19 10.74 5.01
CA LYS A 12 -3.55 10.20 6.32
C LYS A 12 -4.58 9.08 6.22
N ALA A 13 -5.66 9.30 5.47
CA ALA A 13 -6.72 8.30 5.31
C ALA A 13 -6.23 7.03 4.60
N LEU A 14 -5.43 7.19 3.54
CA LEU A 14 -4.84 6.05 2.82
C LEU A 14 -3.78 5.33 3.64
N CYS A 15 -2.96 6.06 4.37
CA CYS A 15 -1.97 5.51 5.30
C CYS A 15 -2.65 4.63 6.35
N ALA A 16 -3.71 5.14 7.00
CA ALA A 16 -4.50 4.39 7.98
C ALA A 16 -5.15 3.15 7.35
N ARG A 17 -5.78 3.28 6.18
CA ARG A 17 -6.36 2.15 5.42
C ARG A 17 -5.33 1.05 5.16
N PHE A 18 -4.16 1.44 4.67
CA PHE A 18 -3.07 0.52 4.39
C PHE A 18 -2.60 -0.22 5.64
N LEU A 19 -2.40 0.47 6.75
CA LEU A 19 -1.98 -0.13 8.00
C LEU A 19 -3.05 -1.07 8.58
N ASN A 20 -4.32 -0.67 8.55
CA ASN A 20 -5.46 -1.50 8.96
C ASN A 20 -5.58 -2.78 8.12
N ASN A 21 -5.15 -2.73 6.85
CA ASN A 21 -5.08 -3.88 5.95
C ASN A 21 -3.75 -4.65 6.02
N ASN A 22 -2.91 -4.40 7.03
CA ASN A 22 -1.60 -5.04 7.28
C ASN A 22 -0.50 -4.71 6.25
N LEU A 23 -0.60 -3.60 5.51
CA LEU A 23 0.48 -3.15 4.64
C LEU A 23 1.63 -2.60 5.50
N LYS A 24 2.69 -3.39 5.63
CA LYS A 24 3.91 -2.98 6.32
C LYS A 24 4.88 -2.35 5.31
N ALA A 25 5.73 -1.44 5.77
CA ALA A 25 6.73 -0.78 4.92
C ALA A 25 7.61 -1.75 4.12
N ASN A 26 7.97 -2.90 4.69
CA ASN A 26 8.76 -3.92 3.98
C ASN A 26 7.97 -4.64 2.86
N VAL A 27 6.64 -4.71 2.96
CA VAL A 27 5.77 -5.25 1.92
C VAL A 27 5.56 -4.21 0.84
N HIS A 28 5.26 -2.97 1.23
CA HIS A 28 5.15 -1.84 0.30
C HIS A 28 6.45 -1.66 -0.51
N PHE A 29 7.62 -1.69 0.14
CA PHE A 29 8.90 -1.65 -0.56
C PHE A 29 9.06 -2.80 -1.57
N ALA A 30 8.56 -4.01 -1.26
CA ALA A 30 8.60 -5.14 -2.19
C ALA A 30 7.73 -4.89 -3.42
N ILE A 31 6.53 -4.30 -3.23
CA ILE A 31 5.63 -3.92 -4.33
C ILE A 31 6.34 -2.90 -5.23
N LEU A 32 6.97 -1.88 -4.66
CA LEU A 32 7.68 -0.86 -5.44
C LEU A 32 8.89 -1.45 -6.19
N GLU A 33 9.65 -2.33 -5.56
CA GLU A 33 10.80 -3.00 -6.18
C GLU A 33 10.41 -3.93 -7.33
N GLU A 34 9.27 -4.64 -7.19
CA GLU A 34 8.75 -5.47 -8.27
C GLU A 34 8.26 -4.62 -9.44
N HIS A 35 7.57 -3.51 -9.18
CA HIS A 35 6.80 -2.82 -10.21
C HIS A 35 7.38 -1.50 -10.70
N ARG A 36 8.40 -0.91 -10.05
CA ARG A 36 8.98 0.38 -10.43
C ARG A 36 10.50 0.32 -10.57
N HIS A 37 11.03 1.22 -11.39
CA HIS A 37 12.47 1.49 -11.47
C HIS A 37 12.87 2.42 -10.33
N LEU A 38 13.48 1.87 -9.28
CA LEU A 38 13.89 2.63 -8.09
C LEU A 38 15.33 3.18 -8.16
N GLN A 39 16.11 2.79 -9.17
CA GLN A 39 17.46 3.32 -9.47
C GLN A 39 18.42 3.38 -8.26
N PHE A 40 18.44 2.34 -7.41
CA PHE A 40 19.44 2.25 -6.34
C PHE A 40 20.78 1.78 -6.90
N GLY A 41 21.85 2.52 -6.65
CA GLY A 41 23.22 2.15 -7.00
C GLY A 41 23.86 1.19 -6.00
N SER A 42 23.31 1.07 -4.79
CA SER A 42 23.82 0.17 -3.75
C SER A 42 22.74 -0.41 -2.84
N ASP A 43 23.09 -1.53 -2.16
CA ASP A 43 22.23 -2.11 -1.11
C ASP A 43 22.03 -1.16 0.09
N HIS A 44 23.00 -0.28 0.35
CA HIS A 44 22.90 0.72 1.40
C HIS A 44 21.78 1.73 1.11
N GLU A 45 21.71 2.25 -0.12
CA GLU A 45 20.64 3.15 -0.56
C GLU A 45 19.28 2.47 -0.52
N ARG A 46 19.22 1.19 -0.94
CA ARG A 46 18.02 0.36 -0.88
C ARG A 46 17.50 0.22 0.56
N GLU A 47 18.38 -0.06 1.52
CA GLU A 47 18.00 -0.13 2.94
C GLU A 47 17.60 1.24 3.50
N ARG A 48 18.30 2.32 3.10
CA ARG A 48 17.93 3.69 3.47
C ARG A 48 16.52 4.04 2.97
N ALA A 49 16.20 3.76 1.71
CA ALA A 49 14.88 4.00 1.14
C ALA A 49 13.78 3.20 1.87
N ARG A 50 14.07 1.96 2.27
CA ARG A 50 13.15 1.15 3.09
C ARG A 50 12.90 1.77 4.47
N LYS A 51 13.94 2.29 5.12
CA LYS A 51 13.81 3.00 6.41
C LYS A 51 13.00 4.28 6.26
N LEU A 52 13.29 5.08 5.24
CA LEU A 52 12.54 6.31 4.93
C LEU A 52 11.06 6.03 4.71
N LEU A 53 10.71 4.97 3.96
CA LEU A 53 9.32 4.56 3.80
C LEU A 53 8.67 4.24 5.14
N ALA A 54 9.37 3.48 5.99
CA ALA A 54 8.87 3.14 7.32
C ALA A 54 8.72 4.37 8.22
N ASP A 55 9.61 5.35 8.12
CA ASP A 55 9.57 6.61 8.87
C ASP A 55 8.40 7.47 8.41
N GLU A 56 8.17 7.56 7.10
CA GLU A 56 7.06 8.32 6.50
C GLU A 56 5.70 7.79 6.98
N TYR A 57 5.49 6.46 7.05
CA TYR A 57 4.29 5.88 7.67
C TYR A 57 4.10 6.37 9.12
N ARG A 58 5.17 6.45 9.93
CA ARG A 58 5.05 6.92 11.32
C ARG A 58 4.74 8.40 11.36
N THR A 59 5.42 9.20 10.54
CA THR A 59 5.20 10.65 10.46
C THR A 59 3.75 10.93 10.06
N THR A 60 3.23 10.30 9.01
CA THR A 60 1.84 10.47 8.57
C THR A 60 0.85 10.04 9.65
N MET A 61 1.04 8.88 10.29
CA MET A 61 0.13 8.43 11.34
C MET A 61 0.16 9.32 12.59
N ARG A 62 1.32 9.87 12.95
CA ARG A 62 1.42 10.81 14.08
C ARG A 62 0.70 12.14 13.83
N LYS A 63 0.48 12.53 12.56
CA LYS A 63 -0.40 13.66 12.24
C LYS A 63 -1.88 13.36 12.51
N VAL A 64 -2.27 12.08 12.52
CA VAL A 64 -3.65 11.64 12.85
C VAL A 64 -3.78 11.39 14.35
N TRP A 65 -2.83 10.67 14.92
CA TRP A 65 -2.79 10.32 16.34
C TRP A 65 -1.35 10.51 16.85
N PRO A 66 -1.04 11.61 17.56
CA PRO A 66 0.33 11.96 17.96
C PRO A 66 1.08 10.88 18.75
N GLU A 67 0.38 10.17 19.64
CA GLU A 67 0.94 9.06 20.43
C GLU A 67 1.06 7.75 19.65
N TRP A 68 0.66 7.74 18.38
CA TRP A 68 0.70 6.54 17.57
C TRP A 68 2.12 5.99 17.48
N ASN A 69 2.21 4.70 17.76
CA ASN A 69 3.36 3.89 17.44
C ASN A 69 2.91 2.52 16.93
N ARG A 70 3.82 1.87 16.22
CA ARG A 70 3.54 0.59 15.56
C ARG A 70 3.10 -0.51 16.52
N LYS A 71 3.54 -0.49 17.79
CA LYS A 71 3.18 -1.52 18.78
C LYS A 71 1.77 -1.33 19.34
N GLN A 72 1.32 -0.07 19.43
CA GLN A 72 -0.01 0.30 19.93
C GLN A 72 -1.06 0.44 18.83
N HIS A 73 -0.68 0.27 17.55
CA HIS A 73 -1.64 0.33 16.47
C HIS A 73 -2.65 -0.82 16.60
N THR A 74 -3.90 -0.46 16.87
CA THR A 74 -5.06 -1.33 16.84
C THR A 74 -5.89 -1.01 15.62
N VAL A 75 -6.35 -2.05 14.92
CA VAL A 75 -7.32 -1.90 13.84
C VAL A 75 -8.67 -1.59 14.48
N PRO A 76 -9.39 -0.54 14.06
CA PRO A 76 -10.71 -0.23 14.60
C PRO A 76 -11.66 -1.44 14.50
N ALA A 77 -12.49 -1.67 15.52
CA ALA A 77 -13.40 -2.83 15.55
C ALA A 77 -14.39 -2.84 14.38
N ASN A 78 -14.80 -1.66 13.92
CA ASN A 78 -15.69 -1.46 12.77
C ASN A 78 -14.97 -1.37 11.41
N TRP A 79 -13.66 -1.64 11.34
CA TRP A 79 -12.91 -1.56 10.09
C TRP A 79 -13.31 -2.66 9.10
N ASN A 80 -13.91 -2.26 7.97
CA ASN A 80 -14.23 -3.19 6.89
C ASN A 80 -13.05 -3.35 5.92
N SER A 81 -12.29 -4.43 6.07
CA SER A 81 -11.16 -4.75 5.17
C SER A 81 -11.55 -5.05 3.71
N GLN A 82 -12.83 -5.28 3.43
CA GLN A 82 -13.34 -5.51 2.07
C GLN A 82 -13.78 -4.20 1.39
N ALA A 83 -13.88 -3.09 2.13
CA ALA A 83 -14.22 -1.80 1.56
C ALA A 83 -13.03 -1.25 0.78
N ILE A 84 -13.09 -1.40 -0.54
CA ILE A 84 -12.06 -0.91 -1.47
C ILE A 84 -12.40 0.43 -2.14
N GLY A 85 -13.66 0.85 -2.05
CA GLY A 85 -14.15 2.11 -2.59
C GLY A 85 -13.27 3.28 -2.16
N MET A 86 -13.06 4.20 -3.10
CA MET A 86 -12.41 5.49 -2.87
C MET A 86 -13.44 6.62 -2.96
N ASP A 87 -14.72 6.28 -2.96
CA ASP A 87 -15.82 7.22 -3.05
C ASP A 87 -15.81 8.14 -1.82
N GLY A 88 -15.89 9.45 -2.04
CA GLY A 88 -15.77 10.43 -0.98
C GLY A 88 -14.35 10.63 -0.43
N PHE A 89 -13.33 10.02 -1.05
CA PHE A 89 -11.95 10.33 -0.72
C PHE A 89 -11.65 11.79 -1.04
N LEU A 90 -11.20 12.52 -0.02
CA LEU A 90 -10.68 13.88 -0.15
C LEU A 90 -9.21 13.89 0.27
N PRO A 91 -8.30 14.49 -0.51
CA PRO A 91 -6.95 14.78 -0.05
C PRO A 91 -6.97 15.56 1.26
N ASP A 92 -6.03 15.26 2.17
CA ASP A 92 -5.98 15.86 3.51
C ASP A 92 -5.91 17.39 3.47
N ASP A 93 -5.32 17.92 2.39
CA ASP A 93 -5.06 19.34 2.24
C ASP A 93 -6.29 20.09 1.73
N VAL A 94 -7.38 19.40 1.32
CA VAL A 94 -8.61 20.07 0.80
C VAL A 94 -9.23 21.02 1.82
N SER A 95 -9.06 20.77 3.12
CA SER A 95 -9.54 21.66 4.17
C SER A 95 -8.62 22.86 4.45
N ASP A 96 -7.42 22.88 3.86
CA ASP A 96 -6.48 23.98 4.01
C ASP A 96 -6.98 25.21 3.23
N THR A 97 -6.90 26.40 3.82
CA THR A 97 -7.27 27.65 3.16
C THR A 97 -6.40 27.92 1.93
N ASP A 98 -5.16 27.41 1.94
CA ASP A 98 -4.20 27.58 0.87
C ASP A 98 -4.22 26.42 -0.14
N TYR A 99 -5.21 25.52 -0.06
CA TYR A 99 -5.31 24.39 -0.95
C TYR A 99 -5.41 24.82 -2.41
N ARG A 100 -4.46 24.32 -3.22
CA ARG A 100 -4.49 24.46 -4.66
C ARG A 100 -4.81 23.11 -5.28
N THR A 101 -5.84 23.08 -6.12
CA THR A 101 -6.17 21.89 -6.91
C THR A 101 -4.93 21.47 -7.71
N VAL A 102 -4.52 20.22 -7.51
CA VAL A 102 -3.37 19.66 -8.23
C VAL A 102 -3.68 19.71 -9.74
N PRO A 103 -2.75 20.22 -10.57
CA PRO A 103 -2.95 20.22 -12.01
C PRO A 103 -3.21 18.81 -12.54
N ASN A 104 -4.13 18.72 -13.50
CA ASN A 104 -4.40 17.46 -14.18
C ASN A 104 -3.14 16.94 -14.88
N VAL A 105 -2.87 15.63 -14.75
CA VAL A 105 -1.72 14.95 -15.37
C VAL A 105 -2.20 14.05 -16.50
N LEU A 106 -1.39 13.80 -17.53
CA LEU A 106 -1.78 12.83 -18.56
C LEU A 106 -1.86 11.42 -17.94
N ILE A 107 -2.91 10.67 -18.26
CA ILE A 107 -3.09 9.30 -17.75
C ILE A 107 -1.88 8.42 -18.13
N ARG A 108 -1.36 8.56 -19.36
CA ARG A 108 -0.17 7.82 -19.81
C ARG A 108 1.08 8.12 -18.97
N ASP A 109 1.20 9.34 -18.42
CA ASP A 109 2.36 9.75 -17.62
C ASP A 109 2.36 9.07 -16.24
N LEU A 110 1.25 8.51 -15.78
CA LEU A 110 1.20 7.69 -14.56
C LEU A 110 2.03 6.39 -14.70
N ALA A 111 2.34 5.97 -15.93
CA ALA A 111 3.22 4.84 -16.21
C ALA A 111 4.72 5.21 -16.13
N VAL A 112 5.08 6.49 -16.00
CA VAL A 112 6.49 6.92 -15.92
C VAL A 112 7.15 6.27 -14.71
N GLY A 113 8.28 5.59 -14.94
CA GLY A 113 9.04 4.87 -13.92
C GLY A 113 8.43 3.54 -13.48
N VAL A 114 7.34 3.08 -14.12
CA VAL A 114 6.77 1.74 -13.90
C VAL A 114 7.56 0.72 -14.72
N LYS A 115 8.16 -0.25 -14.04
CA LYS A 115 8.91 -1.38 -14.62
C LYS A 115 7.97 -2.48 -15.14
N LYS A 116 6.90 -2.74 -14.38
CA LYS A 116 5.92 -3.80 -14.65
C LYS A 116 4.54 -3.30 -14.26
N MET A 117 3.61 -3.28 -15.21
CA MET A 117 2.23 -2.92 -14.91
C MET A 117 1.57 -4.00 -14.02
N PRO A 118 0.69 -3.62 -13.08
CA PRO A 118 -0.14 -4.59 -12.37
C PRO A 118 -1.00 -5.39 -13.36
N GLU A 119 -1.26 -6.66 -13.05
CA GLU A 119 -2.04 -7.59 -13.88
C GLU A 119 -3.05 -8.37 -13.03
N GLY A 120 -4.07 -8.96 -13.67
CA GLY A 120 -5.08 -9.79 -13.01
C GLY A 120 -5.79 -9.03 -11.89
N ALA A 121 -5.94 -9.64 -10.71
CA ALA A 121 -6.60 -9.02 -9.55
C ALA A 121 -5.85 -7.79 -9.00
N SER A 122 -4.56 -7.64 -9.33
CA SER A 122 -3.78 -6.45 -8.97
C SER A 122 -4.02 -5.27 -9.92
N ALA A 123 -4.63 -5.52 -11.09
CA ALA A 123 -5.03 -4.51 -12.05
C ALA A 123 -6.48 -4.08 -11.78
N ALA A 124 -6.66 -2.83 -11.36
CA ALA A 124 -7.97 -2.21 -11.23
C ALA A 124 -8.21 -1.18 -12.36
N ASP A 125 -9.28 -0.42 -12.25
CA ASP A 125 -9.71 0.59 -13.23
C ASP A 125 -8.58 1.52 -13.69
N LEU A 126 -7.83 2.09 -12.75
CA LEU A 126 -6.72 2.99 -13.09
C LEU A 126 -5.63 2.29 -13.91
N THR A 127 -5.35 1.02 -13.65
CA THR A 127 -4.35 0.26 -14.43
C THR A 127 -4.82 0.05 -15.87
N ARG A 128 -6.09 -0.29 -16.04
CA ARG A 128 -6.71 -0.47 -17.36
C ARG A 128 -6.80 0.84 -18.13
N ALA A 129 -7.15 1.94 -17.45
CA ALA A 129 -7.16 3.27 -18.04
C ALA A 129 -5.78 3.71 -18.52
N VAL A 130 -4.72 3.44 -17.74
CA VAL A 130 -3.33 3.71 -18.16
C VAL A 130 -2.94 2.87 -19.37
N LEU A 131 -3.24 1.57 -19.38
CA LEU A 131 -2.95 0.72 -20.54
C LEU A 131 -3.70 1.19 -21.80
N PHE A 132 -4.95 1.62 -21.66
CA PHE A 132 -5.72 2.21 -22.75
C PHE A 132 -5.07 3.51 -23.25
N ALA A 133 -4.73 4.44 -22.36
CA ALA A 133 -4.10 5.71 -22.74
C ALA A 133 -2.70 5.52 -23.37
N LEU A 134 -1.99 4.44 -23.07
CA LEU A 134 -0.72 4.09 -23.72
C LEU A 134 -0.90 3.57 -25.16
N GLN A 135 -2.06 3.02 -25.48
CA GLN A 135 -2.38 2.45 -26.80
C GLN A 135 -3.12 3.43 -27.72
N ASN A 136 -3.58 4.56 -27.19
CA ASN A 136 -4.35 5.55 -27.91
C ASN A 136 -3.55 6.84 -28.05
N GLU A 137 -3.65 7.49 -29.22
CA GLU A 137 -2.96 8.76 -29.48
C GLU A 137 -3.63 9.94 -28.76
N GLN A 138 -4.93 9.82 -28.45
CA GLN A 138 -5.68 10.85 -27.74
C GLN A 138 -5.12 11.06 -26.33
N GLU A 139 -5.00 12.34 -25.95
CA GLU A 139 -4.53 12.72 -24.63
C GLU A 139 -5.69 12.74 -23.63
N PHE A 140 -5.65 11.79 -22.68
CA PHE A 140 -6.57 11.74 -21.55
C PHE A 140 -5.87 12.23 -20.28
N ARG A 141 -6.59 12.98 -19.45
CA ARG A 141 -6.09 13.61 -18.21
C ARG A 141 -6.70 12.97 -16.97
N PHE A 142 -5.87 12.69 -15.97
CA PHE A 142 -6.28 12.26 -14.64
C PHE A 142 -6.41 13.48 -13.70
N PRO A 143 -7.45 13.54 -12.85
CA PRO A 143 -8.53 12.56 -12.70
C PRO A 143 -9.73 12.77 -13.65
N GLU A 144 -9.79 13.90 -14.36
CA GLU A 144 -10.98 14.39 -15.08
C GLU A 144 -11.53 13.44 -16.16
N ASP A 145 -10.68 12.89 -17.03
CA ASP A 145 -11.08 12.00 -18.13
C ASP A 145 -11.16 10.52 -17.72
N LEU A 146 -10.88 10.19 -16.46
CA LEU A 146 -10.93 8.79 -16.01
C LEU A 146 -12.32 8.16 -16.21
N PRO A 147 -13.45 8.81 -15.84
CA PRO A 147 -14.78 8.26 -16.10
C PRO A 147 -15.01 8.01 -17.60
N THR A 148 -14.67 8.97 -18.46
CA THR A 148 -14.78 8.85 -19.91
C THR A 148 -14.03 7.62 -20.45
N VAL A 149 -12.79 7.42 -20.01
CA VAL A 149 -11.99 6.25 -20.40
C VAL A 149 -12.63 4.95 -19.91
N LEU A 150 -13.16 4.93 -18.68
CA LEU A 150 -13.82 3.75 -18.12
C LEU A 150 -15.16 3.44 -18.79
N ASP A 151 -15.89 4.44 -19.27
CA ASP A 151 -17.09 4.23 -20.08
C ASP A 151 -16.75 3.56 -21.43
N PHE A 152 -15.60 3.89 -22.01
CA PHE A 152 -15.12 3.25 -23.25
C PHE A 152 -14.66 1.80 -23.05
N ILE A 153 -13.88 1.53 -22.00
CA ILE A 153 -13.27 0.19 -21.79
C ILE A 153 -14.05 -0.71 -20.83
N GLY A 154 -15.08 -0.17 -20.18
CA GLY A 154 -15.84 -0.80 -19.11
C GLY A 154 -15.10 -0.84 -17.76
N HIS A 155 -15.87 -0.86 -16.67
CA HIS A 155 -15.34 -0.96 -15.31
C HIS A 155 -14.84 -2.36 -14.95
N THR A 156 -13.89 -2.43 -14.03
CA THR A 156 -13.38 -3.69 -13.48
C THR A 156 -14.41 -4.31 -12.56
N ARG A 157 -14.75 -5.58 -12.81
CA ARG A 157 -15.60 -6.34 -11.90
C ARG A 157 -14.81 -6.67 -10.63
N LEU A 158 -15.10 -5.94 -9.56
CA LEU A 158 -14.46 -6.14 -8.26
C LEU A 158 -14.80 -7.52 -7.70
N THR A 159 -13.77 -8.21 -7.22
CA THR A 159 -13.84 -9.51 -6.53
C THR A 159 -13.07 -9.41 -5.21
N ALA A 160 -13.19 -10.43 -4.34
CA ALA A 160 -12.44 -10.46 -3.08
C ALA A 160 -10.91 -10.36 -3.27
N ASP A 161 -10.39 -10.79 -4.42
CA ASP A 161 -8.96 -10.74 -4.74
C ASP A 161 -8.46 -9.32 -5.05
N HIS A 162 -9.36 -8.37 -5.34
CA HIS A 162 -9.02 -6.97 -5.56
C HIS A 162 -8.86 -6.18 -4.24
N THR A 163 -9.12 -6.81 -3.10
CA THR A 163 -8.98 -6.16 -1.79
C THR A 163 -7.52 -5.92 -1.42
N ASP A 164 -7.24 -4.81 -0.73
CA ASP A 164 -5.89 -4.48 -0.26
C ASP A 164 -5.27 -5.67 0.47
N ARG A 165 -6.04 -6.32 1.35
CA ARG A 165 -5.58 -7.47 2.16
C ARG A 165 -5.21 -8.66 1.29
N ALA A 166 -6.00 -8.99 0.27
CA ALA A 166 -5.69 -10.08 -0.67
C ALA A 166 -4.40 -9.78 -1.44
N LEU A 167 -4.25 -8.55 -1.93
CA LEU A 167 -3.04 -8.12 -2.65
C LEU A 167 -1.80 -8.14 -1.76
N ILE A 168 -1.90 -7.61 -0.54
CA ILE A 168 -0.81 -7.62 0.46
C ILE A 168 -0.36 -9.05 0.78
N ARG A 169 -1.30 -10.01 0.84
CA ARG A 169 -1.00 -11.42 1.07
C ARG A 169 -0.07 -11.99 -0.01
N THR A 170 -0.27 -11.61 -1.27
CA THR A 170 0.57 -12.07 -2.39
C THR A 170 2.04 -11.71 -2.21
N TYR A 171 2.34 -10.51 -1.70
CA TYR A 171 3.74 -10.07 -1.48
C TYR A 171 4.33 -10.50 -0.14
N THR A 172 3.49 -10.86 0.83
CA THR A 172 3.95 -11.39 2.13
C THR A 172 4.32 -12.87 2.06
N HIS A 173 3.65 -13.65 1.22
CA HIS A 173 3.82 -15.11 1.16
C HIS A 173 5.25 -15.55 0.78
N PRO A 174 5.88 -15.05 -0.30
CA PRO A 174 7.24 -15.46 -0.67
C PRO A 174 8.26 -15.13 0.42
N LYS A 175 8.14 -13.97 1.05
CA LYS A 175 9.02 -13.56 2.16
C LYS A 175 8.86 -14.45 3.38
N ARG A 176 7.64 -14.92 3.65
CA ARG A 176 7.38 -15.86 4.75
C ARG A 176 8.05 -17.21 4.48
N VAL A 177 7.96 -17.74 3.26
CA VAL A 177 8.61 -19.01 2.89
C VAL A 177 10.12 -18.92 3.07
N VAL A 178 10.76 -17.87 2.52
CA VAL A 178 12.22 -17.67 2.67
C VAL A 178 12.61 -17.48 4.14
N TYR A 179 11.83 -16.72 4.91
CA TYR A 179 12.10 -16.51 6.33
C TYR A 179 12.03 -17.82 7.14
N VAL A 180 10.99 -18.63 6.92
CA VAL A 180 10.82 -19.92 7.59
C VAL A 180 11.96 -20.87 7.21
N ALA A 181 12.32 -20.96 5.93
CA ALA A 181 13.45 -21.77 5.48
C ALA A 181 14.77 -21.35 6.15
N ASN A 182 15.04 -20.05 6.25
CA ASN A 182 16.23 -19.53 6.92
C ASN A 182 16.22 -19.78 8.43
N GLN A 183 15.05 -19.75 9.09
CA GLN A 183 14.95 -20.11 10.51
C GLN A 183 15.25 -21.59 10.73
N VAL A 184 14.67 -22.48 9.92
CA VAL A 184 14.92 -23.92 10.00
C VAL A 184 16.40 -24.23 9.79
N ALA A 185 17.03 -23.62 8.77
CA ALA A 185 18.46 -23.80 8.52
C ALA A 185 19.35 -23.34 9.70
N ARG A 186 18.97 -22.24 10.37
CA ARG A 186 19.66 -21.75 11.58
C ARG A 186 19.47 -22.68 12.77
N GLN A 187 18.27 -23.25 12.94
CA GLN A 187 18.00 -24.20 14.02
C GLN A 187 18.84 -25.47 13.82
N GLN A 188 18.86 -26.02 12.60
CA GLN A 188 19.68 -27.18 12.25
C GLN A 188 21.17 -26.92 12.50
N SER A 189 21.71 -25.79 12.02
CA SER A 189 23.12 -25.45 12.26
C SER A 189 23.47 -25.32 13.75
N ASN A 190 22.54 -24.79 14.57
CA ASN A 190 22.71 -24.71 16.01
C ASN A 190 22.65 -26.08 16.69
N GLU A 191 21.81 -26.98 16.20
CA GLU A 191 21.71 -28.37 16.68
C GLU A 191 22.96 -29.17 16.31
N ASP A 192 23.46 -29.04 15.09
CA ASP A 192 24.72 -29.66 14.63
C ASP A 192 25.92 -29.15 15.45
N SER A 193 25.94 -27.85 15.74
CA SER A 193 26.98 -27.24 16.58
C SER A 193 26.91 -27.74 18.02
N LYS A 194 25.71 -27.99 18.56
CA LYS A 194 25.53 -28.59 19.88
C LYS A 194 25.95 -30.05 19.89
N ALA A 195 25.59 -30.82 18.86
CA ALA A 195 25.96 -32.23 18.73
C ALA A 195 27.49 -32.40 18.64
N ASN A 196 28.17 -31.57 17.84
CA ASN A 196 29.63 -31.60 17.74
C ASN A 196 30.33 -31.21 19.04
N LYS A 197 29.75 -30.34 19.87
CA LYS A 197 30.34 -29.95 21.16
C LYS A 197 30.31 -31.09 22.19
N VAL A 198 29.37 -32.02 22.09
CA VAL A 198 29.27 -33.19 22.99
C VAL A 198 30.29 -34.27 22.64
N LEU A 199 30.75 -34.32 21.38
CA LEU A 199 31.67 -35.35 20.89
C LEU A 199 33.15 -35.00 21.03
N THR A 200 33.52 -33.78 21.43
CA THR A 200 34.90 -33.47 21.79
C THR A 200 35.22 -34.24 23.08
N PRO A 201 36.01 -35.33 23.03
CA PRO A 201 36.35 -36.07 24.21
C PRO A 201 37.03 -35.10 25.14
N GLN A 202 36.59 -35.07 26.40
CA GLN A 202 37.25 -34.37 27.48
C GLN A 202 38.69 -34.89 27.49
N ARG A 203 39.59 -34.18 26.78
CA ARG A 203 41.01 -34.46 26.71
C ARG A 203 41.42 -34.35 28.16
N MET A 204 41.58 -35.49 28.83
CA MET A 204 42.12 -35.56 30.17
C MET A 204 43.48 -34.89 30.05
N GLU A 205 43.54 -33.62 30.46
CA GLU A 205 44.79 -32.93 30.68
C GLU A 205 45.46 -33.71 31.81
N SER A 206 46.33 -34.63 31.41
CA SER A 206 47.30 -35.23 32.28
C SER A 206 48.13 -34.08 32.85
N HIS A 207 47.82 -33.72 34.10
CA HIS A 207 48.65 -32.94 35.00
C HIS A 207 50.05 -33.57 35.06
N LEU A 208 50.92 -33.16 34.16
CA LEU A 208 52.36 -33.24 34.34
C LEU A 208 52.86 -31.81 34.23
N GLY A 209 53.07 -31.20 35.40
CA GLY A 209 53.68 -29.90 35.51
C GLY A 209 55.04 -29.92 34.84
N HIS A 210 55.26 -28.98 33.94
CA HIS A 210 56.58 -28.65 33.41
C HIS A 210 56.70 -27.14 33.29
N ASP A 211 57.90 -26.72 33.62
CA ASP A 211 58.28 -25.38 33.98
C ASP A 211 58.11 -24.34 32.88
N ARG A 212 57.93 -23.13 33.39
CA ARG A 212 57.92 -21.85 32.71
C ARG A 212 59.26 -21.63 31.99
N ILE A 213 59.35 -22.01 30.71
CA ILE A 213 60.40 -21.54 29.80
C ILE A 213 59.80 -20.52 28.84
N THR A 214 60.09 -19.25 29.14
CA THR A 214 59.97 -18.11 28.26
C THR A 214 60.78 -18.37 26.99
N SER A 215 60.12 -18.60 25.85
CA SER A 215 60.78 -18.63 24.54
C SER A 215 60.18 -17.56 23.63
N GLN A 216 61.10 -16.79 23.06
CA GLN A 216 60.90 -15.63 22.22
C GLN A 216 60.19 -15.99 20.92
N THR A 217 59.25 -15.12 20.53
CA THR A 217 58.58 -15.15 19.24
C THR A 217 59.57 -14.76 18.13
N VAL A 218 59.99 -15.75 17.35
CA VAL A 218 60.62 -15.53 16.04
C VAL A 218 59.52 -15.60 14.99
N THR A 219 59.33 -14.50 14.29
CA THR A 219 58.45 -14.35 13.12
C THR A 219 59.01 -15.12 11.93
N PRO A 220 58.25 -16.02 11.28
CA PRO A 220 58.60 -16.49 9.95
C PRO A 220 57.86 -15.69 8.87
N LEU A 221 58.65 -15.10 7.97
CA LEU A 221 58.27 -14.81 6.59
C LEU A 221 57.94 -16.12 5.86
N ARG A 222 56.79 -16.21 5.19
CA ARG A 222 56.68 -16.70 3.79
C ARG A 222 55.23 -16.68 3.27
N ASN A 223 55.06 -15.91 2.19
CA ASN A 223 54.69 -16.33 0.83
C ASN A 223 53.45 -17.18 0.51
N ASP A 224 52.82 -16.69 -0.56
CA ASP A 224 52.16 -17.38 -1.67
C ASP A 224 50.68 -17.77 -1.52
N SER A 225 49.84 -16.83 -1.96
CA SER A 225 48.45 -17.01 -2.35
C SER A 225 48.34 -17.78 -3.67
N PRO A 226 47.52 -18.84 -3.76
CA PRO A 226 46.95 -19.27 -5.02
C PRO A 226 45.58 -18.62 -5.23
N SER A 227 45.45 -17.93 -6.35
CA SER A 227 44.21 -17.39 -6.91
C SER A 227 43.21 -18.52 -7.14
N ILE A 228 42.10 -18.53 -6.39
CA ILE A 228 40.93 -19.35 -6.74
C ILE A 228 40.03 -18.48 -7.61
N VAL A 229 40.10 -18.75 -8.91
CA VAL A 229 39.08 -18.43 -9.90
C VAL A 229 37.87 -19.30 -9.56
N GLY A 230 36.82 -18.68 -9.03
CA GLY A 230 35.53 -19.31 -8.72
C GLY A 230 34.48 -18.84 -9.71
N ASP A 231 34.05 -19.77 -10.56
CA ASP A 231 33.13 -19.61 -11.67
C ASP A 231 31.80 -18.94 -11.29
N GLN A 232 31.48 -17.86 -12.00
CA GLN A 232 30.11 -17.46 -12.27
C GLN A 232 29.52 -18.42 -13.31
N GLN A 233 28.63 -19.32 -12.90
CA GLN A 233 27.74 -20.01 -13.83
C GLN A 233 26.27 -19.92 -13.40
N ALA A 234 25.54 -19.20 -14.25
CA ALA A 234 24.26 -19.59 -14.83
C ALA A 234 23.13 -20.02 -13.87
N TRP A 235 22.22 -19.08 -13.60
CA TRP A 235 20.80 -19.39 -13.40
C TRP A 235 20.01 -18.77 -14.54
N GLY A 236 20.03 -19.46 -15.68
CA GLY A 236 19.17 -19.22 -16.82
C GLY A 236 18.43 -20.50 -17.17
N GLN A 237 17.12 -20.37 -17.30
CA GLN A 237 16.22 -21.18 -18.13
C GLN A 237 16.09 -22.68 -17.82
N SER A 238 14.94 -23.05 -17.23
CA SER A 238 14.17 -24.20 -17.72
C SER A 238 12.76 -24.16 -17.14
N LEU A 239 11.77 -23.89 -17.98
CA LEU A 239 10.40 -24.40 -17.87
C LEU A 239 9.60 -23.93 -19.10
N ALA A 240 9.75 -24.64 -20.21
CA ALA A 240 8.74 -24.69 -21.26
C ALA A 240 9.00 -25.92 -22.15
N GLN A 241 8.25 -26.99 -21.93
CA GLN A 241 8.00 -28.02 -22.93
C GLN A 241 6.73 -28.79 -22.52
N ASN A 242 5.63 -28.52 -23.23
CA ASN A 242 4.68 -29.51 -23.77
C ASN A 242 3.35 -28.83 -24.15
N ALA A 243 3.13 -28.60 -25.44
CA ALA A 243 1.82 -28.64 -26.12
C ALA A 243 2.00 -28.44 -27.64
N PRO A 244 1.07 -28.97 -28.48
CA PRO A 244 1.40 -29.51 -29.79
C PRO A 244 1.27 -28.55 -30.96
N GLN A 245 1.95 -28.94 -32.04
CA GLN A 245 1.85 -28.35 -33.36
C GLN A 245 0.41 -28.37 -33.87
N ASN A 246 -0.11 -27.20 -34.23
CA ASN A 246 -1.23 -27.10 -35.16
C ASN A 246 -0.94 -26.00 -36.19
N THR A 247 -0.78 -26.45 -37.42
CA THR A 247 -0.53 -25.64 -38.62
C THR A 247 -1.82 -24.95 -39.05
N GLY A 248 -1.81 -23.62 -39.08
CA GLY A 248 -2.89 -22.82 -39.66
C GLY A 248 -2.41 -21.40 -39.92
N ALA A 249 -2.11 -21.11 -41.19
CA ALA A 249 -1.66 -19.82 -41.67
C ALA A 249 -2.72 -18.73 -41.45
N VAL A 250 -2.35 -17.63 -40.76
CA VAL A 250 -3.05 -16.34 -40.83
C VAL A 250 -2.01 -15.22 -40.84
N GLN A 251 -2.21 -14.30 -41.78
CA GLN A 251 -1.34 -13.19 -42.14
C GLN A 251 -1.30 -12.09 -41.07
N GLY A 252 -0.12 -11.50 -40.90
CA GLY A 252 0.07 -10.06 -40.64
C GLY A 252 -0.32 -9.51 -39.27
N VAL A 253 0.58 -9.60 -38.30
CA VAL A 253 0.60 -8.70 -37.13
C VAL A 253 1.92 -7.95 -37.14
N GLY A 254 1.85 -6.64 -37.34
CA GLY A 254 3.00 -5.74 -37.31
C GLY A 254 3.50 -5.57 -35.88
N THR A 255 4.75 -5.99 -35.63
CA THR A 255 5.48 -5.72 -34.40
C THR A 255 5.84 -4.24 -34.36
N VAL A 256 5.17 -3.45 -33.53
CA VAL A 256 5.55 -2.06 -33.26
C VAL A 256 6.74 -2.07 -32.29
N THR A 257 7.94 -1.94 -32.84
CA THR A 257 9.16 -1.69 -32.07
C THR A 257 9.22 -0.21 -31.71
N ILE A 258 8.83 0.14 -30.49
CA ILE A 258 9.01 1.50 -29.95
C ILE A 258 10.51 1.69 -29.68
N LYS A 259 11.17 2.51 -30.50
CA LYS A 259 12.53 3.00 -30.22
C LYS A 259 12.45 3.99 -29.06
N THR A 260 12.84 3.56 -27.87
CA THR A 260 13.05 4.45 -26.74
C THR A 260 14.46 5.04 -26.86
N GLU A 261 14.55 6.28 -27.35
CA GLU A 261 15.78 7.07 -27.23
C GLU A 261 15.98 7.42 -25.74
N SER A 262 16.91 6.70 -25.11
CA SER A 262 17.35 6.94 -23.75
C SER A 262 18.31 8.13 -23.74
N THR A 263 17.77 9.34 -23.67
CA THR A 263 18.53 10.52 -23.25
C THR A 263 18.70 10.43 -21.73
N GLN A 264 19.86 9.96 -21.26
CA GLN A 264 20.24 10.06 -19.85
C GLN A 264 20.36 11.54 -19.49
N VAL A 265 19.29 12.11 -18.94
CA VAL A 265 19.37 13.36 -18.19
C VAL A 265 19.41 12.97 -16.73
N ASP A 266 20.62 13.00 -16.16
CA ASP A 266 20.87 12.78 -14.75
C ASP A 266 20.34 14.02 -13.99
N ARG A 267 19.05 13.99 -13.63
CA ARG A 267 18.43 15.03 -12.77
C ARG A 267 18.51 14.56 -11.33
N SER A 268 19.32 15.23 -10.53
CA SER A 268 19.45 14.90 -9.11
C SER A 268 18.13 15.21 -8.39
N MET A 269 17.81 14.38 -7.39
CA MET A 269 16.65 14.55 -6.50
C MET A 269 16.61 15.93 -5.82
N GLU A 270 17.75 16.63 -5.76
CA GLU A 270 17.94 17.95 -5.15
C GLU A 270 17.40 19.08 -6.05
N GLU A 271 17.47 18.96 -7.39
CA GLU A 271 16.86 19.94 -8.31
C GLU A 271 15.33 19.92 -8.25
N MET A 272 14.75 18.74 -8.04
CA MET A 272 13.31 18.57 -7.89
C MET A 272 12.79 19.11 -6.55
N GLU A 273 13.59 19.06 -5.48
CA GLU A 273 13.27 19.73 -4.21
C GLU A 273 13.41 21.26 -4.28
N ASN A 274 14.36 21.78 -5.07
CA ASN A 274 14.57 23.22 -5.20
C ASN A 274 13.47 23.91 -6.03
N LEU A 275 12.96 23.27 -7.09
CA LEU A 275 11.81 23.75 -7.87
C LEU A 275 10.52 23.87 -7.03
N ILE A 276 10.38 23.06 -5.98
CA ILE A 276 9.22 23.08 -5.09
C ILE A 276 9.36 24.20 -4.03
N ARG A 277 10.57 24.47 -3.55
CA ARG A 277 10.82 25.55 -2.57
C ARG A 277 10.63 26.95 -3.15
N GLU A 278 10.96 27.15 -4.43
CA GLU A 278 10.84 28.45 -5.11
C GLU A 278 9.38 28.89 -5.34
N HIS A 279 8.40 28.00 -5.18
CA HIS A 279 6.97 28.29 -5.43
C HIS A 279 6.09 28.33 -4.17
N LEU A 280 6.67 28.18 -2.97
CA LEU A 280 5.92 27.96 -1.72
C LEU A 280 6.07 29.02 -0.63
N THR A 281 6.66 30.19 -0.87
CA THR A 281 6.65 31.28 0.13
C THR A 281 5.71 32.41 -0.27
N PRO A 282 4.48 32.47 0.26
CA PRO A 282 3.71 33.69 0.30
C PRO A 282 4.10 34.53 1.52
N ALA A 283 4.14 35.84 1.29
CA ALA A 283 4.23 36.86 2.31
C ALA A 283 2.85 37.11 2.96
N SER A 284 2.91 37.51 4.23
CA SER A 284 1.95 38.34 4.96
C SER A 284 0.77 37.68 5.68
N ASP A 285 0.71 38.06 6.96
CA ASP A 285 -0.40 37.99 7.90
C ASP A 285 -1.71 38.56 7.35
N GLN A 286 -2.84 37.92 7.70
CA GLN A 286 -3.98 38.57 8.38
C GLN A 286 -4.99 37.52 8.90
N ALA A 287 -5.43 37.71 10.15
CA ALA A 287 -6.30 36.80 10.91
C ALA A 287 -7.79 37.08 10.71
N GLN A 288 -8.63 36.04 10.62
CA GLN A 288 -10.08 36.11 10.87
C GLN A 288 -10.71 34.85 11.50
N THR A 289 -11.84 35.12 12.14
CA THR A 289 -12.63 34.49 13.24
C THR A 289 -13.55 33.32 12.76
N PRO A 290 -14.06 32.42 13.65
CA PRO A 290 -14.62 31.11 13.26
C PRO A 290 -16.13 31.09 12.94
N LEU A 291 -16.51 30.24 11.96
CA LEU A 291 -17.87 29.99 11.46
C LEU A 291 -18.58 28.82 12.17
N ALA A 292 -19.89 28.97 12.38
CA ALA A 292 -20.79 27.99 13.00
C ALA A 292 -21.38 26.97 11.99
N LEU A 293 -21.55 25.71 12.42
CA LEU A 293 -22.15 24.61 11.67
C LEU A 293 -23.66 24.78 11.46
N THR A 294 -24.12 24.93 10.20
CA THR A 294 -25.48 24.54 9.77
C THR A 294 -25.47 24.17 8.28
N SER A 295 -25.19 22.89 7.96
CA SER A 295 -25.27 22.37 6.59
C SER A 295 -26.48 21.45 6.43
N THR A 296 -27.68 22.04 6.34
CA THR A 296 -28.88 21.36 5.82
C THR A 296 -29.47 22.12 4.62
N GLY A 297 -28.70 22.99 3.97
CA GLY A 297 -29.20 23.93 2.96
C GLY A 297 -29.79 23.32 1.69
N ARG A 298 -29.75 21.99 1.50
CA ARG A 298 -30.19 21.33 0.26
C ARG A 298 -31.67 20.93 0.26
N TYR A 299 -32.28 20.69 1.43
CA TYR A 299 -33.66 20.23 1.54
C TYR A 299 -34.42 21.03 2.60
N PRO A 300 -35.70 21.39 2.36
CA PRO A 300 -36.52 22.01 3.39
C PRO A 300 -36.84 21.02 4.52
N PRO A 301 -37.07 21.49 5.77
CA PRO A 301 -37.32 20.62 6.93
C PRO A 301 -38.43 19.56 6.75
N GLY A 302 -39.49 19.90 6.02
CA GLY A 302 -40.61 18.99 5.72
C GLY A 302 -40.42 18.06 4.52
N HIS A 303 -39.24 18.05 3.89
CA HIS A 303 -38.97 17.16 2.76
C HIS A 303 -38.89 15.69 3.25
N PRO A 304 -39.55 14.73 2.57
CA PRO A 304 -39.47 13.33 2.96
C PRO A 304 -38.06 12.76 2.84
N LEU A 305 -37.52 12.20 3.92
CA LEU A 305 -36.19 11.59 3.95
C LEU A 305 -36.01 10.46 2.94
N ARG A 306 -37.10 9.74 2.63
CA ARG A 306 -37.08 8.65 1.64
C ARG A 306 -36.80 9.14 0.21
N GLU A 307 -37.02 10.43 -0.06
CA GLU A 307 -36.79 11.06 -1.38
C GLU A 307 -35.38 11.69 -1.48
N CYS A 308 -34.62 11.76 -0.38
CA CYS A 308 -33.25 12.25 -0.41
C CYS A 308 -32.33 11.30 -1.19
N VAL A 309 -31.62 11.83 -2.19
CA VAL A 309 -30.71 11.05 -3.05
C VAL A 309 -29.54 10.44 -2.27
N GLU A 310 -29.16 11.08 -1.17
CA GLU A 310 -28.12 10.63 -0.24
C GLU A 310 -28.43 9.24 0.34
N GLY A 311 -29.72 8.86 0.44
CA GLY A 311 -30.12 7.51 0.86
C GLY A 311 -29.69 6.41 -0.12
N SER A 312 -29.58 6.73 -1.41
CA SER A 312 -29.13 5.78 -2.44
C SER A 312 -27.61 5.66 -2.53
N MET A 313 -26.86 6.56 -1.89
CA MET A 313 -25.41 6.55 -1.87
C MET A 313 -24.92 5.65 -0.74
N SER A 314 -24.68 4.37 -1.04
CA SER A 314 -24.27 3.36 -0.05
C SER A 314 -23.05 3.75 0.81
N TYR A 315 -22.20 4.63 0.30
CA TYR A 315 -20.97 5.12 0.94
C TYR A 315 -21.13 6.45 1.69
N ASP A 316 -22.24 7.17 1.53
CA ASP A 316 -22.47 8.42 2.27
C ASP A 316 -22.85 8.08 3.72
N THR A 317 -21.94 8.37 4.66
CA THR A 317 -22.13 8.15 6.10
C THR A 317 -22.63 9.39 6.82
N SER A 318 -23.01 10.45 6.10
CA SER A 318 -23.57 11.66 6.71
C SER A 318 -24.83 11.33 7.51
N PRO A 319 -25.16 12.13 8.55
CA PRO A 319 -26.39 11.94 9.30
C PRO A 319 -27.64 11.89 8.41
N LEU A 320 -27.68 12.75 7.38
CA LEU A 320 -28.77 12.78 6.41
C LEU A 320 -28.87 11.47 5.62
N ALA A 321 -27.76 10.98 5.06
CA ALA A 321 -27.73 9.73 4.30
C ALA A 321 -28.13 8.51 5.14
N ARG A 322 -27.69 8.45 6.41
CA ARG A 322 -28.09 7.40 7.36
C ARG A 322 -29.59 7.43 7.63
N ALA A 323 -30.14 8.61 7.93
CA ALA A 323 -31.57 8.79 8.18
C ALA A 323 -32.43 8.50 6.92
N ALA A 324 -31.98 8.93 5.75
CA ALA A 324 -32.62 8.65 4.46
C ALA A 324 -32.65 7.14 4.16
N ARG A 325 -31.53 6.42 4.36
CA ARG A 325 -31.48 4.96 4.22
C ARG A 325 -32.44 4.24 5.16
N PHE A 326 -32.53 4.70 6.42
CA PHE A 326 -33.48 4.14 7.37
C PHE A 326 -34.92 4.34 6.91
N ALA A 327 -35.27 5.55 6.46
CA ALA A 327 -36.60 5.89 5.95
C ALA A 327 -36.99 5.12 4.66
N GLN A 328 -36.01 4.63 3.89
CA GLN A 328 -36.24 3.84 2.67
C GLN A 328 -36.45 2.35 2.93
N ARG A 329 -36.32 1.87 4.17
CA ARG A 329 -36.55 0.46 4.49
C ARG A 329 -38.02 0.07 4.29
N PRO A 330 -38.32 -1.17 3.85
CA PRO A 330 -39.70 -1.62 3.63
C PRO A 330 -40.62 -1.45 4.84
N ASP A 331 -40.08 -1.65 6.05
CA ASP A 331 -40.81 -1.51 7.31
C ASP A 331 -41.04 -0.04 7.74
N GLN A 332 -40.42 0.91 7.05
CA GLN A 332 -40.50 2.34 7.36
C GLN A 332 -41.27 3.15 6.31
N LEU A 333 -41.73 2.52 5.22
CA LEU A 333 -42.36 3.23 4.09
C LEU A 333 -43.67 3.95 4.47
N GLU A 334 -44.41 3.43 5.45
CA GLU A 334 -45.66 4.02 5.93
C GLU A 334 -45.44 5.18 6.93
N THR A 335 -44.22 5.31 7.47
CA THR A 335 -43.87 6.36 8.43
C THR A 335 -43.38 7.61 7.71
N ALA A 336 -43.97 8.75 8.02
CA ALA A 336 -43.62 10.04 7.43
C ALA A 336 -42.35 10.64 8.05
N TRP A 337 -41.19 10.06 7.73
CA TRP A 337 -39.89 10.61 8.13
C TRP A 337 -39.50 11.80 7.25
N ASN A 338 -39.40 12.99 7.84
CA ASN A 338 -38.95 14.23 7.17
C ASN A 338 -37.52 14.64 7.59
N VAL A 339 -36.87 15.51 6.81
CA VAL A 339 -35.48 15.97 7.03
C VAL A 339 -35.24 16.51 8.44
N GLU A 340 -36.21 17.17 9.05
CA GLU A 340 -36.11 17.65 10.44
C GLU A 340 -35.91 16.51 11.48
N HIS A 341 -36.33 15.28 11.17
CA HIS A 341 -36.17 14.12 12.04
C HIS A 341 -34.77 13.49 11.96
N THR A 342 -33.87 14.02 11.11
CA THR A 342 -32.52 13.46 10.90
C THR A 342 -31.74 13.28 12.21
N LEU A 343 -31.75 14.28 13.08
CA LEU A 343 -31.02 14.21 14.35
C LEU A 343 -31.57 13.12 15.28
N PHE A 344 -32.90 13.06 15.42
CA PHE A 344 -33.57 12.04 16.22
C PHE A 344 -33.29 10.63 15.71
N LEU A 345 -33.41 10.40 14.40
CA LEU A 345 -33.13 9.10 13.80
C LEU A 345 -31.68 8.66 14.00
N ASN A 346 -30.71 9.57 13.88
CA ASN A 346 -29.31 9.21 14.13
C ASN A 346 -29.06 8.79 15.57
N GLN A 347 -29.69 9.46 16.55
CA GLN A 347 -29.60 9.07 17.96
C GLN A 347 -30.16 7.67 18.20
N VAL A 348 -31.34 7.35 17.61
CA VAL A 348 -31.94 6.02 17.71
C VAL A 348 -31.07 4.95 17.06
N LEU A 349 -30.52 5.25 15.88
CA LEU A 349 -29.63 4.32 15.16
C LEU A 349 -28.32 4.07 15.90
N ASP A 350 -27.74 5.10 16.52
CA ASP A 350 -26.52 4.97 17.31
C ASP A 350 -26.76 4.13 18.57
N ALA A 351 -27.89 4.33 19.26
CA ALA A 351 -28.28 3.53 20.42
C ALA A 351 -28.51 2.05 20.05
N ALA A 352 -29.24 1.77 18.97
CA ALA A 352 -29.48 0.40 18.51
C ALA A 352 -28.17 -0.31 18.09
N GLN A 353 -27.23 0.42 17.49
CA GLN A 353 -25.93 -0.13 17.13
C GLN A 353 -25.08 -0.47 18.35
N ALA A 354 -25.15 0.35 19.41
CA ALA A 354 -24.48 0.07 20.68
C ALA A 354 -25.02 -1.21 21.32
N GLU A 355 -26.35 -1.37 21.43
CA GLU A 355 -26.98 -2.57 21.98
C GLU A 355 -26.61 -3.85 21.19
N TYR A 356 -26.63 -3.78 19.85
CA TYR A 356 -26.23 -4.91 19.01
C TYR A 356 -24.75 -5.29 19.20
N SER A 357 -23.88 -4.30 19.43
CA SER A 357 -22.46 -4.55 19.69
C SER A 357 -22.21 -5.19 21.06
N GLU A 358 -23.00 -4.85 22.08
CA GLU A 358 -22.93 -5.47 23.40
C GLU A 358 -23.43 -6.93 23.36
N SER A 359 -24.56 -7.20 22.67
CA SER A 359 -25.08 -8.57 22.52
C SER A 359 -24.08 -9.50 21.81
N LEU A 360 -23.44 -9.03 20.74
CA LEU A 360 -22.42 -9.80 20.02
C LEU A 360 -21.18 -10.09 20.87
N PHE A 361 -20.87 -9.20 21.82
CA PHE A 361 -19.77 -9.39 22.75
C PHE A 361 -20.12 -10.43 23.82
N GLN A 362 -21.35 -10.38 24.34
CA GLN A 362 -21.87 -11.35 25.32
C GLN A 362 -21.90 -12.77 24.75
N ASP A 363 -22.41 -12.94 23.52
CA ASP A 363 -22.46 -14.24 22.83
C ASP A 363 -21.05 -14.81 22.55
N PHE A 364 -20.05 -13.94 22.42
CA PHE A 364 -18.66 -14.36 22.23
C PHE A 364 -18.02 -14.79 23.55
N GLU A 365 -18.33 -14.13 24.67
CA GLU A 365 -17.85 -14.53 26.00
C GLU A 365 -18.46 -15.85 26.48
N ASP A 366 -19.73 -16.13 26.17
CA ASP A 366 -20.37 -17.41 26.52
C ASP A 366 -19.82 -18.60 25.70
N TYR A 367 -19.08 -18.33 24.62
CA TYR A 367 -18.49 -19.35 23.75
C TYR A 367 -17.03 -19.67 24.08
N VAL A 368 -16.37 -18.91 24.96
CA VAL A 368 -14.96 -19.07 25.37
C VAL A 368 -14.88 -19.62 26.79
#